data_AF-A0AAN9GU51-F1
#
_entry.id   AF-A0AAN9GU51-F1
#
_cell.length_a   1.000
_cell.length_b   1.000
_cell.length_c   1.000
_cell.angle_alpha   90.00
_cell.angle_beta   90.00
_cell.angle_gamma   90.00
#
_symmetry.space_group_name_H-M   'P 1'
#
loop_
_entity.id
_entity.type
_entity.pdbx_description
1 polymer ?
#
loop_
_entity_poly.entity_id
_entity_poly.type
_entity_poly.pdbx_seq_one_letter_code
_entity_poly.pdbx_strand_id
1 'polypeptide(L)'
;MNEELEHFTNKMRANPNEICDQEKAELSLGTYPDKHLRAVVHRAVRYNFPFLQTLTDQSEIRVREDPDFKELASLASEGEAEEFFRFIDAKVPGSVFTFLPDDSKEHRTSVHHFVSRRFGKLVETKSFTDQQKTSITVRLRERSKQPKKRTIADCQEEEVTLYTAFTLRKENLETLEAISYMAAALGVLPSDFTYAGIKDKRAITYQAMVVKKISPERLLEKVSEFERRGMQISHVRPVSEPLKLGRLQGNHFDLVIRDLKPHGKHGLAELHQLVKEAVENVKTRGFVNYYGPQRFGSGSCVQADQIGLALLKEKIEASVKLFFTPEDGDDLQNKAKRHFLLTGNAKESLALMPAYKARERLMLRALHRYGSGQEGCIRGWLSLPHSMRVFYLHSYCSRVWNEAAKYRLQKLGLKTVHGDLVWARCETGLKTTTEELNAPQVHVVTSEEEKDDVFSLDQVILPMPGNSVKYPENLLGQWYQDRLAQDGLGSCRFRVTPLKLNVPGCYRPLLAKPQNITYSLRTAEEPSLSLTFDLDASCYATVCLGEIMNRNLS
;
A
#
# COMPACT_ATOMS: atom_id res chain seq x y z
N MET A 1 -58.73 4.33 -9.81
CA MET A 1 -57.37 4.09 -10.34
C MET A 1 -57.36 3.52 -11.76
N ASN A 2 -57.78 2.27 -12.05
CA ASN A 2 -57.73 1.76 -13.44
C ASN A 2 -58.68 2.51 -14.38
N GLU A 3 -59.93 2.77 -13.98
CA GLU A 3 -60.92 3.47 -14.83
C GLU A 3 -60.55 4.95 -15.09
N GLU A 4 -59.98 5.64 -14.11
CA GLU A 4 -59.53 7.05 -14.25
C GLU A 4 -58.27 7.17 -15.10
N LEU A 5 -57.32 6.22 -14.98
CA LEU A 5 -56.19 6.13 -15.89
C LEU A 5 -56.65 5.78 -17.30
N GLU A 6 -57.55 4.81 -17.48
CA GLU A 6 -58.10 4.44 -18.79
C GLU A 6 -58.87 5.59 -19.44
N HIS A 7 -59.61 6.39 -18.65
CA HIS A 7 -60.27 7.59 -19.16
C HIS A 7 -59.26 8.66 -19.58
N PHE A 8 -58.19 8.86 -18.79
CA PHE A 8 -57.11 9.80 -19.12
C PHE A 8 -56.32 9.36 -20.37
N THR A 9 -55.99 8.08 -20.51
CA THR A 9 -55.28 7.55 -21.68
C THR A 9 -56.13 7.59 -22.95
N ASN A 10 -57.43 7.29 -22.85
CA ASN A 10 -58.37 7.44 -23.97
C ASN A 10 -58.54 8.92 -24.39
N LYS A 11 -58.53 9.85 -23.44
CA LYS A 11 -58.59 11.30 -23.71
C LYS A 11 -57.33 11.81 -24.42
N MET A 12 -56.15 11.29 -24.06
CA MET A 12 -54.87 11.62 -24.71
C MET A 12 -54.74 11.01 -26.12
N ARG A 13 -55.34 9.83 -26.37
CA ARG A 13 -55.37 9.20 -27.71
C ARG A 13 -56.37 9.84 -28.67
N ALA A 14 -57.48 10.39 -28.16
CA ALA A 14 -58.56 10.92 -29.00
C ALA A 14 -58.31 12.34 -29.58
N ASN A 15 -57.42 13.15 -29.01
CA ASN A 15 -57.13 14.52 -29.47
C ASN A 15 -55.62 14.83 -29.54
N PRO A 16 -54.94 14.49 -30.65
CA PRO A 16 -53.52 14.82 -30.82
C PRO A 16 -53.23 16.31 -31.10
N ASN A 17 -54.21 17.08 -31.59
CA ASN A 17 -54.00 18.40 -32.21
C ASN A 17 -54.72 19.59 -31.54
N GLU A 18 -55.38 19.42 -30.40
CA GLU A 18 -56.00 20.52 -29.64
C GLU A 18 -55.48 20.59 -28.20
N ILE A 19 -54.16 20.69 -28.01
CA ILE A 19 -53.58 21.22 -26.75
C ILE A 19 -52.33 22.03 -27.10
N CYS A 20 -52.53 23.13 -27.83
CA CYS A 20 -51.60 24.25 -27.81
C CYS A 20 -52.01 25.13 -26.62
N ASP A 21 -51.07 25.42 -25.72
CA ASP A 21 -51.24 26.28 -24.54
C ASP A 21 -52.11 25.73 -23.39
N GLN A 22 -51.58 24.73 -22.67
CA GLN A 22 -51.62 24.70 -21.21
C GLN A 22 -50.57 23.72 -20.68
N GLU A 23 -49.92 24.11 -19.59
CA GLU A 23 -48.87 23.36 -18.88
C GLU A 23 -49.23 21.88 -18.71
N LYS A 24 -48.25 21.00 -18.98
CA LYS A 24 -48.22 19.54 -18.71
C LYS A 24 -49.51 18.98 -18.08
N ALA A 25 -50.32 18.27 -18.86
CA ALA A 25 -51.41 17.47 -18.32
C ALA A 25 -50.84 16.41 -17.34
N GLU A 26 -50.85 16.74 -16.05
CA GLU A 26 -50.40 15.87 -14.96
C GLU A 26 -51.65 15.34 -14.23
N LEU A 27 -51.78 14.02 -14.17
CA LEU A 27 -52.83 13.36 -13.38
C LEU A 27 -52.26 12.98 -12.01
N SER A 28 -52.87 13.43 -10.92
CA SER A 28 -52.52 12.96 -9.58
C SER A 28 -53.18 11.62 -9.28
N LEU A 29 -52.38 10.64 -8.84
CA LEU A 29 -52.86 9.33 -8.36
C LEU A 29 -53.07 9.31 -6.84
N GLY A 30 -52.93 10.46 -6.17
CA GLY A 30 -53.12 10.61 -4.73
C GLY A 30 -51.83 10.44 -3.91
N THR A 31 -51.99 10.59 -2.59
CA THR A 31 -50.89 10.59 -1.62
C THR A 31 -50.67 9.21 -1.00
N TYR A 32 -49.43 8.72 -1.07
CA TYR A 32 -48.99 7.46 -0.51
C TYR A 32 -47.84 7.70 0.49
N PRO A 33 -48.10 7.69 1.81
CA PRO A 33 -47.08 7.99 2.81
C PRO A 33 -46.01 6.89 2.90
N ASP A 34 -46.41 5.62 2.72
CA ASP A 34 -45.49 4.49 2.76
C ASP A 34 -44.65 4.39 1.47
N LYS A 35 -43.33 4.24 1.65
CA LYS A 35 -42.36 4.07 0.58
C LYS A 35 -42.55 2.76 -0.19
N HIS A 36 -42.99 1.69 0.48
CA HIS A 36 -43.20 0.40 -0.19
C HIS A 36 -44.43 0.45 -1.12
N LEU A 37 -45.55 0.99 -0.64
CA LEU A 37 -46.75 1.21 -1.46
C LEU A 37 -46.46 2.12 -2.67
N ARG A 38 -45.67 3.18 -2.50
CA ARG A 38 -45.22 4.02 -3.63
C ARG A 38 -44.48 3.22 -4.69
N ALA A 39 -43.54 2.37 -4.29
CA ALA A 39 -42.77 1.55 -5.22
C ALA A 39 -43.66 0.56 -6.00
N VAL A 40 -44.69 0.00 -5.35
CA VAL A 40 -45.68 -0.87 -6.01
C VAL A 40 -46.51 -0.10 -7.04
N VAL A 41 -46.99 1.10 -6.69
CA VAL A 41 -47.75 1.96 -7.62
C VAL A 41 -46.90 2.39 -8.82
N HIS A 42 -45.65 2.82 -8.59
CA HIS A 42 -44.71 3.13 -9.67
C HIS A 42 -44.50 1.95 -10.63
N ARG A 43 -44.40 0.72 -10.09
CA ARG A 43 -44.22 -0.49 -10.90
C ARG A 43 -45.49 -0.87 -11.65
N ALA A 44 -46.66 -0.75 -11.02
CA ALA A 44 -47.94 -1.08 -11.63
C ALA A 44 -48.28 -0.14 -12.80
N VAL A 45 -48.05 1.16 -12.65
CA VAL A 45 -48.30 2.14 -13.71
C VAL A 45 -47.39 1.90 -14.91
N ARG A 46 -46.09 1.68 -14.70
CA ARG A 46 -45.15 1.41 -15.80
C ARG A 46 -45.40 0.08 -16.51
N TYR A 47 -45.89 -0.92 -15.79
CA TYR A 47 -46.20 -2.23 -16.39
C TYR A 47 -47.49 -2.18 -17.25
N ASN A 48 -48.54 -1.51 -16.76
CA ASN A 48 -49.83 -1.42 -17.45
C ASN A 48 -49.86 -0.32 -18.52
N PHE A 49 -49.09 0.76 -18.34
CA PHE A 49 -49.07 1.92 -19.24
C PHE A 49 -47.62 2.39 -19.50
N PRO A 50 -46.87 1.72 -20.39
CA PRO A 50 -45.44 2.02 -20.66
C PRO A 50 -45.17 3.42 -21.21
N PHE A 51 -46.19 4.07 -21.78
CA PHE A 51 -46.13 5.42 -22.33
C PHE A 51 -46.30 6.53 -21.27
N LEU A 52 -46.47 6.16 -20.00
CA LEU A 52 -46.67 7.09 -18.89
C LEU A 52 -45.48 7.09 -17.92
N GLN A 53 -44.99 8.28 -17.62
CA GLN A 53 -43.95 8.51 -16.62
C GLN A 53 -44.55 8.96 -15.29
N THR A 54 -44.23 8.22 -14.23
CA THR A 54 -44.61 8.56 -12.86
C THR A 54 -43.56 9.46 -12.18
N LEU A 55 -43.98 10.56 -11.57
CA LEU A 55 -43.17 11.44 -10.73
C LEU A 55 -43.65 11.36 -9.27
N THR A 56 -42.73 11.51 -8.31
CA THR A 56 -43.08 11.63 -6.89
C THR A 56 -42.77 13.05 -6.44
N ASP A 57 -43.77 13.79 -5.98
CA ASP A 57 -43.58 15.06 -5.30
C ASP A 57 -44.00 14.91 -3.83
N GLN A 58 -43.03 15.01 -2.93
CA GLN A 58 -43.15 14.70 -1.50
C GLN A 58 -43.70 13.29 -1.21
N SER A 59 -45.03 13.14 -1.24
CA SER A 59 -45.78 11.90 -0.99
C SER A 59 -46.91 11.66 -2.00
N GLU A 60 -47.09 12.55 -2.98
CA GLU A 60 -48.05 12.42 -4.07
C GLU A 60 -47.38 11.79 -5.29
N ILE A 61 -48.07 10.86 -5.96
CA ILE A 61 -47.61 10.31 -7.25
C ILE A 61 -48.38 11.01 -8.36
N ARG A 62 -47.66 11.66 -9.27
CA ARG A 62 -48.22 12.27 -10.48
C ARG A 62 -47.80 11.49 -11.71
N VAL A 63 -48.64 11.49 -12.73
CA VAL A 63 -48.41 10.80 -14.00
C VAL A 63 -48.45 11.81 -15.13
N ARG A 64 -47.46 11.72 -16.02
CA ARG A 64 -47.35 12.50 -17.25
C ARG A 64 -47.01 11.60 -18.43
N GLU A 65 -47.21 12.09 -19.65
CA GLU A 65 -46.72 11.42 -20.86
C GLU A 65 -45.19 11.28 -20.81
N ASP A 66 -44.66 10.10 -21.14
CA ASP A 66 -43.21 9.91 -21.20
C ASP A 66 -42.66 10.49 -22.51
N PRO A 67 -41.86 11.58 -22.47
CA PRO A 67 -41.28 12.16 -23.68
C PRO A 67 -40.33 11.18 -24.40
N ASP A 68 -39.72 10.24 -23.69
CA ASP A 68 -38.84 9.23 -24.26
C ASP A 68 -39.63 8.16 -25.02
N PHE A 69 -40.85 7.86 -24.57
CA PHE A 69 -41.75 6.96 -25.29
C PHE A 69 -42.20 7.60 -26.60
N LYS A 70 -42.56 8.90 -26.58
CA LYS A 70 -43.01 9.64 -27.78
C LYS A 70 -41.91 9.75 -28.83
N GLU A 71 -40.67 10.01 -28.41
CA GLU A 71 -39.52 10.05 -29.31
C GLU A 71 -39.24 8.65 -29.92
N LEU A 72 -39.30 7.58 -29.11
CA LEU A 72 -39.13 6.22 -29.63
C LEU A 72 -40.28 5.78 -30.54
N ALA A 73 -41.53 6.13 -30.24
CA ALA A 73 -42.71 5.83 -31.06
C ALA A 73 -42.76 6.64 -32.38
N SER A 74 -41.99 7.73 -32.47
CA SER A 74 -41.77 8.43 -33.74
C SER A 74 -40.66 7.79 -34.58
N LEU A 75 -39.72 7.09 -33.93
CA LEU A 75 -38.57 6.43 -34.55
C LEU A 75 -38.79 4.93 -34.76
N ALA A 76 -39.79 4.32 -34.14
CA ALA A 76 -40.17 2.92 -34.26
C ALA A 76 -41.70 2.85 -34.23
N SER A 77 -42.31 1.70 -34.52
CA SER A 77 -43.76 1.59 -34.37
C SER A 77 -44.19 1.72 -32.89
N GLU A 78 -45.39 2.22 -32.61
CA GLU A 78 -45.92 2.33 -31.24
C GLU A 78 -45.86 0.99 -30.49
N GLY A 79 -46.13 -0.12 -31.19
CA GLY A 79 -46.02 -1.47 -30.62
C GLY A 79 -44.59 -1.86 -30.21
N GLU A 80 -43.58 -1.52 -31.00
CA GLU A 80 -42.18 -1.80 -30.67
C GLU A 80 -41.70 -0.96 -29.48
N ALA A 81 -42.16 0.28 -29.36
CA ALA A 81 -41.87 1.12 -28.22
C ALA A 81 -42.49 0.55 -26.93
N GLU A 82 -43.74 0.08 -26.97
CA GLU A 82 -44.39 -0.56 -25.81
C GLU A 82 -43.64 -1.81 -25.36
N GLU A 83 -43.25 -2.68 -26.30
CA GLU A 83 -42.50 -3.91 -25.98
C GLU A 83 -41.09 -3.61 -25.43
N PHE A 84 -40.40 -2.61 -25.99
CA PHE A 84 -39.07 -2.20 -25.53
C PHE A 84 -39.09 -1.68 -24.10
N PHE A 85 -40.05 -0.81 -23.76
CA PHE A 85 -40.16 -0.28 -22.39
C PHE A 85 -40.56 -1.37 -21.39
N ARG A 86 -41.44 -2.31 -21.78
CA ARG A 86 -41.73 -3.51 -20.97
C ARG A 86 -40.49 -4.37 -20.74
N PHE A 87 -39.64 -4.54 -21.75
CA PHE A 87 -38.37 -5.25 -21.63
C PHE A 87 -37.41 -4.57 -20.64
N ILE A 88 -37.26 -3.25 -20.71
CA ILE A 88 -36.39 -2.48 -19.81
C ILE A 88 -36.86 -2.58 -18.35
N ASP A 89 -38.17 -2.53 -18.10
CA ASP A 89 -38.72 -2.60 -16.75
C ASP A 89 -38.77 -4.02 -16.17
N ALA A 90 -38.89 -5.05 -17.01
CA ALA A 90 -38.82 -6.45 -16.58
C ALA A 90 -37.45 -6.80 -15.97
N LYS A 91 -36.36 -6.16 -16.43
CA LYS A 91 -34.98 -6.32 -15.92
C LYS A 91 -34.53 -7.77 -15.76
N VAL A 92 -34.96 -8.65 -16.65
CA VAL A 92 -34.58 -10.07 -16.62
C VAL A 92 -33.14 -10.21 -17.11
N PRO A 93 -32.19 -10.71 -16.29
CA PRO A 93 -30.82 -10.90 -16.73
C PRO A 93 -30.74 -11.91 -17.89
N GLY A 94 -30.01 -11.59 -18.95
CA GLY A 94 -29.85 -12.47 -20.12
C GLY A 94 -30.97 -12.39 -21.15
N SER A 95 -32.03 -11.60 -20.93
CA SER A 95 -33.05 -11.37 -21.96
C SER A 95 -32.53 -10.48 -23.08
N VAL A 96 -32.98 -10.76 -24.30
CA VAL A 96 -32.60 -10.05 -25.51
C VAL A 96 -33.87 -9.51 -26.18
N PHE A 97 -33.88 -8.24 -26.57
CA PHE A 97 -34.96 -7.64 -27.35
C PHE A 97 -34.46 -7.32 -28.75
N THR A 98 -35.24 -7.60 -29.78
CA THR A 98 -34.86 -7.37 -31.17
C THR A 98 -35.95 -6.56 -31.85
N PHE A 99 -35.58 -5.38 -32.38
CA PHE A 99 -36.46 -4.56 -33.21
C PHE A 99 -36.71 -5.23 -34.57
N LEU A 100 -37.79 -4.84 -35.26
CA LEU A 100 -38.09 -5.39 -36.58
C LEU A 100 -36.96 -5.09 -37.58
N PRO A 101 -36.77 -5.94 -38.59
CA PRO A 101 -35.71 -5.75 -39.56
C PRO A 101 -35.99 -4.52 -40.42
N ASP A 102 -34.98 -3.66 -40.57
CA ASP A 102 -35.07 -2.41 -41.33
C ASP A 102 -33.94 -2.34 -42.36
N ASP A 103 -34.32 -2.01 -43.60
CA ASP A 103 -33.42 -1.93 -44.75
C ASP A 103 -32.65 -0.59 -44.78
N SER A 104 -33.19 0.46 -44.13
CA SER A 104 -32.56 1.77 -44.07
C SER A 104 -31.42 1.82 -43.05
N LYS A 105 -30.22 2.24 -43.48
CA LYS A 105 -29.06 2.41 -42.58
C LYS A 105 -29.18 3.66 -41.70
N GLU A 106 -29.80 4.70 -42.22
CA GLU A 106 -29.97 5.99 -41.52
C GLU A 106 -30.95 5.85 -40.35
N HIS A 107 -32.07 5.17 -40.61
CA HIS A 107 -33.10 4.90 -39.60
C HIS A 107 -32.57 4.01 -38.46
N ARG A 108 -31.86 2.92 -38.78
CA ARG A 108 -31.17 2.10 -37.77
C ARG A 108 -30.17 2.87 -36.91
N THR A 109 -29.44 3.81 -37.51
CA THR A 109 -28.47 4.64 -36.79
C THR A 109 -29.17 5.58 -35.82
N SER A 110 -30.32 6.14 -36.20
CA SER A 110 -31.15 7.00 -35.34
C SER A 110 -31.69 6.24 -34.12
N VAL A 111 -32.19 5.01 -34.31
CA VAL A 111 -32.65 4.15 -33.20
C VAL A 111 -31.49 3.77 -32.27
N HIS A 112 -30.34 3.37 -32.83
CA HIS A 112 -29.13 3.10 -32.05
C HIS A 112 -28.68 4.32 -31.22
N HIS A 113 -28.68 5.50 -31.84
CA HIS A 113 -28.28 6.74 -31.18
C HIS A 113 -29.25 7.11 -30.05
N PHE A 114 -30.55 6.97 -30.27
CA PHE A 114 -31.57 7.20 -29.24
C PHE A 114 -31.39 6.27 -28.03
N VAL A 115 -31.31 4.95 -28.26
CA VAL A 115 -31.15 3.97 -27.18
C VAL A 115 -29.84 4.16 -26.42
N SER A 116 -28.74 4.44 -27.12
CA SER A 116 -27.44 4.73 -26.49
C SER A 116 -27.48 6.01 -25.66
N ARG A 117 -28.10 7.08 -26.17
CA ARG A 117 -28.17 8.39 -25.50
C ARG A 117 -28.98 8.34 -24.21
N ARG A 118 -30.12 7.64 -24.19
CA ARG A 118 -31.01 7.59 -23.01
C ARG A 118 -30.73 6.39 -22.10
N PHE A 119 -30.42 5.23 -22.66
CA PHE A 119 -30.31 3.96 -21.92
C PHE A 119 -28.92 3.31 -21.96
N GLY A 120 -27.89 3.95 -22.54
CA GLY A 120 -26.54 3.37 -22.72
C GLY A 120 -25.77 3.02 -21.42
N LYS A 121 -26.29 3.36 -20.24
CA LYS A 121 -25.79 2.85 -18.94
C LYS A 121 -26.38 1.49 -18.57
N LEU A 122 -27.56 1.16 -19.07
CA LEU A 122 -28.35 -0.03 -18.71
C LEU A 122 -28.34 -1.10 -19.81
N VAL A 123 -28.26 -0.69 -21.08
CA VAL A 123 -28.29 -1.61 -22.23
C VAL A 123 -27.10 -1.43 -23.17
N GLU A 124 -26.77 -2.50 -23.88
CA GLU A 124 -25.93 -2.50 -25.06
C GLU A 124 -26.78 -2.82 -26.30
N THR A 125 -26.48 -2.17 -27.41
CA THR A 125 -27.19 -2.37 -28.69
C THR A 125 -26.20 -2.87 -29.73
N LYS A 126 -26.55 -3.93 -30.47
CA LYS A 126 -25.77 -4.47 -31.60
C LYS A 126 -26.71 -4.73 -32.78
N SER A 127 -26.28 -4.34 -33.98
CA SER A 127 -26.98 -4.72 -35.22
C SER A 127 -26.53 -6.11 -35.66
N PHE A 128 -27.47 -7.00 -35.99
CA PHE A 128 -27.19 -8.32 -36.55
C PHE A 128 -27.85 -8.44 -37.93
N THR A 129 -27.11 -8.99 -38.90
CA THR A 129 -27.60 -9.24 -40.25
C THR A 129 -27.93 -10.72 -40.38
N ASP A 130 -29.20 -11.05 -40.62
CA ASP A 130 -29.64 -12.42 -40.88
C ASP A 130 -30.49 -12.45 -42.17
N GLN A 131 -30.20 -13.40 -43.06
CA GLN A 131 -30.93 -13.62 -44.33
C GLN A 131 -31.32 -12.34 -45.11
N GLN A 132 -30.33 -11.46 -45.38
CA GLN A 132 -30.45 -10.17 -46.09
C GLN A 132 -31.23 -9.04 -45.40
N LYS A 133 -31.73 -9.22 -44.17
CA LYS A 133 -32.34 -8.15 -43.38
C LYS A 133 -31.52 -7.87 -42.12
N THR A 134 -31.38 -6.59 -41.75
CA THR A 134 -30.61 -6.22 -40.55
C THR A 134 -31.54 -5.75 -39.44
N SER A 135 -31.41 -6.34 -38.25
CA SER A 135 -32.20 -5.95 -37.07
C SER A 135 -31.30 -5.43 -35.95
N ILE A 136 -31.87 -4.57 -35.10
CA ILE A 136 -31.17 -4.03 -33.93
C ILE A 136 -31.54 -4.90 -32.73
N THR A 137 -30.53 -5.46 -32.09
CA THR A 137 -30.68 -6.28 -30.89
C THR A 137 -30.16 -5.52 -29.67
N VAL A 138 -30.99 -5.42 -28.64
CA VAL A 138 -30.69 -4.79 -27.36
C VAL A 138 -30.53 -5.86 -26.28
N ARG A 139 -29.44 -5.77 -25.52
CA ARG A 139 -29.16 -6.62 -24.36
C ARG A 139 -28.96 -5.76 -23.12
N LEU A 140 -29.44 -6.24 -21.98
CA LEU A 140 -29.15 -5.60 -20.70
C LEU A 140 -27.66 -5.79 -20.37
N ARG A 141 -26.97 -4.70 -20.00
CA ARG A 141 -25.61 -4.81 -19.48
C ARG A 141 -25.65 -5.60 -18.17
N GLU A 142 -24.78 -6.58 -18.08
CA GLU A 142 -24.51 -7.22 -16.79
C GLU A 142 -23.99 -6.16 -15.83
N ARG A 143 -24.67 -5.99 -14.69
CA ARG A 143 -24.16 -5.18 -13.59
C ARG A 143 -22.86 -5.84 -13.13
N SER A 144 -21.74 -5.24 -13.49
CA SER A 144 -20.44 -5.52 -12.87
C SER A 144 -20.65 -5.48 -11.36
N LYS A 145 -20.52 -6.64 -10.73
CA LYS A 145 -20.65 -6.78 -9.28
C LYS A 145 -19.68 -5.78 -8.64
N GLN A 146 -20.19 -4.91 -7.77
CA GLN A 146 -19.36 -4.22 -6.78
C GLN A 146 -18.42 -5.23 -6.11
N PRO A 147 -17.18 -4.85 -5.73
CA PRO A 147 -16.17 -5.79 -5.30
C PRO A 147 -16.61 -6.50 -4.03
N LYS A 148 -17.16 -7.72 -4.18
CA LYS A 148 -17.41 -8.64 -3.07
C LYS A 148 -16.07 -9.16 -2.58
N LYS A 149 -15.89 -9.15 -1.26
CA LYS A 149 -14.85 -9.93 -0.56
C LYS A 149 -14.88 -11.35 -1.13
N ARG A 150 -13.76 -11.79 -1.70
CA ARG A 150 -13.61 -13.14 -2.27
C ARG A 150 -13.73 -14.18 -1.16
N THR A 151 -14.63 -15.14 -1.34
CA THR A 151 -14.61 -16.41 -0.63
C THR A 151 -13.76 -17.40 -1.44
N ILE A 152 -13.09 -18.31 -0.74
CA ILE A 152 -12.01 -19.20 -1.21
C ILE A 152 -12.45 -20.16 -2.34
N ALA A 153 -13.76 -20.29 -2.61
CA ALA A 153 -14.31 -21.27 -3.54
C ALA A 153 -14.42 -20.82 -5.02
N ASP A 154 -14.23 -19.54 -5.35
CA ASP A 154 -14.32 -19.03 -6.74
C ASP A 154 -12.96 -19.07 -7.49
N CYS A 155 -11.98 -19.86 -7.02
CA CYS A 155 -10.60 -19.89 -7.54
C CYS A 155 -10.36 -20.89 -8.70
N GLN A 156 -11.40 -21.50 -9.29
CA GLN A 156 -11.23 -22.58 -10.28
C GLN A 156 -11.58 -22.22 -11.74
N GLU A 157 -11.45 -20.93 -12.10
CA GLU A 157 -11.12 -20.54 -13.47
C GLU A 157 -9.76 -19.84 -13.41
N GLU A 158 -8.68 -20.62 -13.43
CA GLU A 158 -7.31 -20.09 -13.46
C GLU A 158 -7.08 -19.41 -14.82
N GLU A 159 -7.33 -18.10 -14.90
CA GLU A 159 -6.42 -17.24 -15.66
C GLU A 159 -5.02 -17.51 -15.09
N VAL A 160 -4.24 -18.37 -15.76
CA VAL A 160 -2.86 -18.71 -15.39
C VAL A 160 -2.12 -17.40 -15.25
N THR A 161 -1.98 -16.97 -14.00
CA THR A 161 -1.44 -15.67 -13.69
C THR A 161 0.05 -15.80 -13.88
N LEU A 162 0.53 -15.36 -15.04
CA LEU A 162 1.94 -15.46 -15.40
C LEU A 162 2.79 -14.60 -14.46
N TYR A 163 3.78 -15.21 -13.82
CA TYR A 163 4.81 -14.50 -13.08
C TYR A 163 6.17 -14.75 -13.73
N THR A 164 6.94 -13.68 -13.86
CA THR A 164 8.32 -13.76 -14.35
C THR A 164 9.26 -13.30 -13.25
N ALA A 165 10.14 -14.20 -12.82
CA ALA A 165 11.24 -13.90 -11.92
C ALA A 165 12.45 -13.42 -12.69
N PHE A 166 13.21 -12.50 -12.11
CA PHE A 166 14.46 -12.01 -12.64
C PHE A 166 15.34 -11.46 -11.51
N THR A 167 16.63 -11.33 -11.77
CA THR A 167 17.58 -10.63 -10.90
C THR A 167 17.77 -9.22 -11.44
N LEU A 168 17.49 -8.23 -10.60
CA LEU A 168 17.74 -6.82 -10.87
C LEU A 168 19.09 -6.44 -10.27
N ARG A 169 20.04 -6.04 -11.12
CA ARG A 169 21.22 -5.26 -10.72
C ARG A 169 20.90 -3.78 -10.94
N LYS A 170 21.06 -2.98 -9.89
CA LYS A 170 20.90 -1.52 -9.97
C LYS A 170 22.13 -0.84 -9.38
N GLU A 171 22.45 0.34 -9.91
CA GLU A 171 23.59 1.15 -9.49
C GLU A 171 23.16 2.59 -9.19
N ASN A 172 23.46 3.07 -7.98
CA ASN A 172 23.09 4.41 -7.49
C ASN A 172 21.59 4.78 -7.63
N LEU A 173 20.71 3.78 -7.62
CA LEU A 173 19.28 3.91 -7.89
C LEU A 173 18.46 3.32 -6.73
N GLU A 174 17.34 3.95 -6.41
CA GLU A 174 16.42 3.47 -5.37
C GLU A 174 15.50 2.38 -5.94
N THR A 175 15.16 1.35 -5.13
CA THR A 175 14.40 0.18 -5.61
C THR A 175 12.98 0.53 -6.09
N LEU A 176 12.24 1.37 -5.37
CA LEU A 176 10.89 1.80 -5.76
C LEU A 176 10.92 2.75 -6.98
N GLU A 177 11.95 3.57 -7.11
CA GLU A 177 12.20 4.37 -8.32
C GLU A 177 12.44 3.47 -9.54
N ALA A 178 13.28 2.43 -9.39
CA ALA A 178 13.50 1.42 -10.43
C ALA A 178 12.21 0.70 -10.82
N ILE A 179 11.43 0.25 -9.83
CA ILE A 179 10.12 -0.40 -10.06
C ILE A 179 9.16 0.54 -10.80
N SER A 180 9.10 1.81 -10.42
CA SER A 180 8.20 2.79 -11.04
C SER A 180 8.54 3.00 -12.51
N TYR A 181 9.83 3.06 -12.84
CA TYR A 181 10.30 3.15 -14.22
C TYR A 181 9.99 1.88 -15.02
N MET A 182 10.33 0.71 -14.48
CA MET A 182 10.06 -0.58 -15.14
C MET A 182 8.56 -0.80 -15.37
N ALA A 183 7.74 -0.45 -14.39
CA ALA A 183 6.29 -0.53 -14.48
C ALA A 183 5.74 0.34 -15.62
N ALA A 184 6.23 1.58 -15.74
CA ALA A 184 5.84 2.47 -16.84
C ALA A 184 6.27 1.92 -18.21
N ALA A 185 7.51 1.45 -18.35
CA ALA A 185 8.03 0.89 -19.61
C ALA A 185 7.32 -0.40 -20.04
N LEU A 186 6.88 -1.21 -19.08
CA LEU A 186 6.16 -2.47 -19.33
C LEU A 186 4.63 -2.28 -19.38
N GLY A 187 4.09 -1.11 -19.01
CA GLY A 187 2.65 -0.86 -18.98
C GLY A 187 1.92 -1.65 -17.89
N VAL A 188 2.56 -1.86 -16.73
CA VAL A 188 1.98 -2.55 -15.57
C VAL A 188 1.96 -1.64 -14.34
N LEU A 189 1.32 -2.07 -13.26
CA LEU A 189 1.29 -1.29 -12.03
C LEU A 189 2.57 -1.54 -11.20
N PRO A 190 3.09 -0.55 -10.45
CA PRO A 190 4.19 -0.78 -9.51
C PRO A 190 3.89 -1.88 -8.48
N SER A 191 2.62 -2.10 -8.14
CA SER A 191 2.17 -3.16 -7.24
C SER A 191 2.26 -4.57 -7.84
N ASP A 192 2.42 -4.69 -9.16
CA ASP A 192 2.63 -5.98 -9.84
C ASP A 192 4.06 -6.49 -9.68
N PHE A 193 4.99 -5.63 -9.22
CA PHE A 193 6.34 -6.02 -8.83
C PHE A 193 6.37 -6.46 -7.38
N THR A 194 7.01 -7.59 -7.14
CA THR A 194 7.17 -8.19 -5.82
C THR A 194 8.64 -8.51 -5.55
N TYR A 195 9.06 -8.36 -4.30
CA TYR A 195 10.46 -8.45 -3.88
C TYR A 195 10.54 -8.82 -2.40
N ALA A 196 11.68 -9.36 -1.98
CA ALA A 196 11.88 -9.78 -0.59
C ALA A 196 12.26 -8.63 0.35
N GLY A 197 12.92 -7.58 -0.17
CA GLY A 197 13.28 -6.38 0.59
C GLY A 197 13.90 -5.29 -0.30
N ILE A 198 13.95 -4.06 0.22
CA ILE A 198 14.58 -2.91 -0.43
C ILE A 198 16.09 -2.97 -0.19
N LYS A 199 16.89 -2.51 -1.16
CA LYS A 199 18.36 -2.45 -1.06
C LYS A 199 18.85 -1.00 -1.10
N ASP A 200 20.07 -0.76 -0.63
CA ASP A 200 20.65 0.57 -0.54
C ASP A 200 20.70 1.29 -1.89
N LYS A 201 20.42 2.59 -1.89
CA LYS A 201 20.51 3.43 -3.10
C LYS A 201 21.96 3.57 -3.57
N ARG A 202 22.85 4.00 -2.66
CA ARG A 202 24.27 4.30 -2.97
C ARG A 202 25.12 3.03 -2.94
N ALA A 203 24.81 2.09 -3.82
CA ALA A 203 25.52 0.83 -3.97
C ALA A 203 25.24 0.22 -5.34
N ILE A 204 26.04 -0.78 -5.72
CA ILE A 204 25.66 -1.76 -6.72
C ILE A 204 24.97 -2.90 -5.98
N THR A 205 23.71 -3.16 -6.30
CA THR A 205 22.91 -4.15 -5.56
C THR A 205 22.26 -5.13 -6.51
N TYR A 206 22.28 -6.41 -6.15
CA TYR A 206 21.58 -7.48 -6.83
C TYR A 206 20.40 -7.93 -5.97
N GLN A 207 19.21 -8.04 -6.56
CA GLN A 207 18.05 -8.54 -5.86
C GLN A 207 17.13 -9.34 -6.77
N ALA A 208 16.57 -10.43 -6.24
CA ALA A 208 15.50 -11.16 -6.91
C ALA A 208 14.21 -10.34 -6.90
N MET A 209 13.55 -10.31 -8.06
CA MET A 209 12.31 -9.62 -8.33
C MET A 209 11.35 -10.57 -9.04
N VAL A 210 10.05 -10.39 -8.83
CA VAL A 210 9.02 -11.07 -9.62
C VAL A 210 8.01 -10.04 -10.11
N VAL A 211 7.71 -10.07 -11.41
CA VAL A 211 6.68 -9.23 -12.05
C VAL A 211 5.50 -10.09 -12.50
N LYS A 212 4.29 -9.62 -12.19
CA LYS A 212 3.03 -10.24 -12.60
C LYS A 212 2.64 -9.83 -14.03
N LYS A 213 1.97 -10.72 -14.77
CA LYS A 213 1.38 -10.49 -16.12
C LYS A 213 2.37 -10.17 -17.24
N ILE A 214 3.66 -10.41 -17.02
CA ILE A 214 4.72 -10.18 -18.00
C ILE A 214 5.39 -11.51 -18.30
N SER A 215 5.58 -11.82 -19.58
CA SER A 215 6.33 -12.99 -20.01
C SER A 215 7.84 -12.71 -20.01
N PRO A 216 8.68 -13.75 -19.91
CA PRO A 216 10.14 -13.61 -20.02
C PRO A 216 10.57 -12.84 -21.27
N GLU A 217 9.95 -13.11 -22.41
CA GLU A 217 10.29 -12.53 -23.71
C GLU A 217 10.01 -11.02 -23.71
N ARG A 218 8.83 -10.60 -23.23
CA ARG A 218 8.47 -9.18 -23.13
C ARG A 218 9.37 -8.39 -22.18
N LEU A 219 9.86 -9.04 -21.11
CA LEU A 219 10.83 -8.41 -20.21
C LEU A 219 12.18 -8.23 -20.91
N LEU A 220 12.62 -9.24 -21.67
CA LEU A 220 13.89 -9.24 -22.39
C LEU A 220 13.91 -8.20 -23.54
N GLU A 221 12.79 -7.98 -24.23
CA GLU A 221 12.64 -6.92 -25.25
C GLU A 221 12.97 -5.52 -24.73
N LYS A 222 12.80 -5.28 -23.43
CA LYS A 222 12.99 -3.97 -22.79
C LYS A 222 14.35 -3.80 -22.10
N VAL A 223 15.22 -4.81 -22.13
CA VAL A 223 16.51 -4.79 -21.41
C VAL A 223 17.38 -3.58 -21.79
N SER A 224 17.54 -3.28 -23.09
CA SER A 224 18.34 -2.14 -23.54
C SER A 224 17.77 -0.78 -23.08
N GLU A 225 16.47 -0.69 -22.81
CA GLU A 225 15.85 0.51 -22.24
C GLU A 225 16.14 0.66 -20.74
N PHE A 226 16.26 -0.45 -20.01
CA PHE A 226 16.62 -0.48 -18.60
C PHE A 226 18.11 -0.19 -18.38
N GLU A 227 18.98 -0.71 -19.25
CA GLU A 227 20.43 -0.53 -19.15
C GLU A 227 20.84 0.94 -19.28
N ARG A 228 20.17 1.71 -20.15
CA ARG A 228 20.37 3.17 -20.29
C ARG A 228 20.12 3.96 -19.00
N ARG A 229 19.45 3.35 -18.01
CA ARG A 229 19.16 3.95 -16.69
C ARG A 229 19.95 3.29 -15.55
N GLY A 230 20.96 2.49 -15.86
CA GLY A 230 21.80 1.82 -14.84
C GLY A 230 21.11 0.62 -14.19
N MET A 231 20.16 -0.01 -14.87
CA MET A 231 19.51 -1.25 -14.44
C MET A 231 19.86 -2.38 -15.40
N GLN A 232 20.39 -3.49 -14.88
CA GLN A 232 20.66 -4.70 -15.64
C GLN A 232 19.76 -5.82 -15.13
N ILE A 233 19.19 -6.58 -16.06
CA ILE A 233 18.31 -7.71 -15.77
C ILE A 233 19.04 -8.99 -16.16
N SER A 234 19.06 -9.97 -15.26
CA SER A 234 19.62 -11.29 -15.51
C SER A 234 18.73 -12.40 -14.93
N HIS A 235 19.01 -13.66 -15.26
CA HIS A 235 18.30 -14.85 -14.74
C HIS A 235 16.77 -14.78 -14.88
N VAL A 236 16.28 -14.35 -16.04
CA VAL A 236 14.84 -14.27 -16.33
C VAL A 236 14.27 -15.67 -16.48
N ARG A 237 13.19 -15.98 -15.74
CA ARG A 237 12.50 -17.27 -15.80
C ARG A 237 11.03 -17.15 -15.39
N PRO A 238 10.14 -17.97 -15.95
CA PRO A 238 8.77 -18.06 -15.45
C PRO A 238 8.74 -18.70 -14.05
N VAL A 239 7.83 -18.25 -13.20
CA VAL A 239 7.55 -18.82 -11.87
C VAL A 239 6.05 -18.89 -11.62
N SER A 240 5.63 -19.71 -10.66
CA SER A 240 4.22 -19.86 -10.26
C SER A 240 3.82 -18.89 -9.14
N GLU A 241 4.78 -18.37 -8.38
CA GLU A 241 4.51 -17.60 -7.17
C GLU A 241 5.24 -16.24 -7.13
N PRO A 242 4.63 -15.20 -6.53
CA PRO A 242 5.28 -13.94 -6.27
C PRO A 242 6.25 -14.03 -5.07
N LEU A 243 7.20 -13.10 -5.00
CA LEU A 243 8.04 -12.95 -3.82
C LEU A 243 7.26 -12.26 -2.69
N LYS A 244 7.43 -12.75 -1.46
CA LYS A 244 6.86 -12.10 -0.27
C LYS A 244 7.94 -11.33 0.48
N LEU A 245 7.59 -10.15 0.99
CA LEU A 245 8.47 -9.35 1.85
C LEU A 245 8.94 -10.17 3.06
N GLY A 246 10.22 -10.05 3.41
CA GLY A 246 10.82 -10.77 4.54
C GLY A 246 11.20 -12.22 4.25
N ARG A 247 10.92 -12.77 3.06
CA ARG A 247 11.38 -14.11 2.64
C ARG A 247 12.81 -14.13 2.11
N LEU A 248 13.69 -13.27 2.64
CA LEU A 248 15.14 -13.37 2.43
C LEU A 248 15.78 -13.91 3.70
N GLN A 249 16.81 -14.76 3.53
CA GLN A 249 17.63 -15.17 4.66
C GLN A 249 18.55 -14.03 5.11
N GLY A 250 19.12 -13.29 4.16
CA GLY A 250 20.13 -12.28 4.44
C GLY A 250 20.62 -11.56 3.20
N ASN A 251 21.76 -10.88 3.35
CA ASN A 251 22.46 -10.16 2.30
C ASN A 251 23.95 -10.49 2.36
N HIS A 252 24.52 -10.71 1.17
CA HIS A 252 25.96 -10.75 0.96
C HIS A 252 26.48 -9.33 0.73
N PHE A 253 27.58 -8.97 1.36
CA PHE A 253 28.22 -7.67 1.23
C PHE A 253 29.65 -7.82 0.74
N ASP A 254 29.98 -7.11 -0.34
CA ASP A 254 31.34 -6.88 -0.81
C ASP A 254 31.67 -5.40 -0.62
N LEU A 255 32.53 -5.10 0.35
CA LEU A 255 32.84 -3.74 0.77
C LEU A 255 34.32 -3.44 0.58
N VAL A 256 34.61 -2.21 0.15
CA VAL A 256 35.98 -1.69 0.11
C VAL A 256 36.04 -0.44 0.98
N ILE A 257 36.77 -0.54 2.09
CA ILE A 257 37.04 0.58 2.98
C ILE A 257 38.33 1.25 2.50
N ARG A 258 38.24 2.50 2.07
CA ARG A 258 39.36 3.31 1.60
C ARG A 258 39.89 4.21 2.70
N ASP A 259 41.08 4.76 2.50
CA ASP A 259 41.73 5.73 3.38
C ASP A 259 41.81 5.27 4.84
N LEU A 260 42.26 4.03 5.05
CA LEU A 260 42.39 3.47 6.38
C LEU A 260 43.45 4.22 7.18
N LYS A 261 43.08 4.61 8.40
CA LYS A 261 44.00 5.25 9.35
C LYS A 261 44.00 4.45 10.64
N PRO A 262 45.17 4.03 11.14
CA PRO A 262 45.24 3.41 12.47
C PRO A 262 44.76 4.43 13.51
N HIS A 263 44.04 3.93 14.52
CA HIS A 263 43.59 4.75 15.64
C HIS A 263 44.72 4.90 16.66
N GLY A 264 44.92 6.10 17.24
CA GLY A 264 45.92 6.32 18.30
C GLY A 264 47.36 6.57 17.80
N LYS A 265 48.36 6.18 18.60
CA LYS A 265 49.81 6.33 18.31
C LYS A 265 50.37 5.24 17.38
N HIS A 266 49.51 4.35 16.89
CA HIS A 266 49.90 3.19 16.09
C HIS A 266 50.30 3.62 14.68
N GLY A 267 51.43 3.10 14.20
CA GLY A 267 51.94 3.36 12.86
C GLY A 267 51.28 2.49 11.79
N LEU A 268 51.53 2.80 10.52
CA LEU A 268 51.09 1.98 9.38
C LEU A 268 51.59 0.52 9.45
N ALA A 269 52.71 0.27 10.14
CA ALA A 269 53.27 -1.07 10.35
C ALA A 269 52.37 -1.98 11.19
N GLU A 270 51.55 -1.42 12.08
CA GLU A 270 50.68 -2.18 13.00
C GLU A 270 49.26 -2.34 12.45
N LEU A 271 48.93 -1.67 11.33
CA LEU A 271 47.60 -1.68 10.72
C LEU A 271 47.12 -3.10 10.40
N HIS A 272 48.01 -3.96 9.89
CA HIS A 272 47.67 -5.35 9.58
C HIS A 272 47.25 -6.14 10.81
N GLN A 273 47.95 -5.97 11.93
CA GLN A 273 47.64 -6.67 13.18
C GLN A 273 46.33 -6.17 13.78
N LEU A 274 46.12 -4.85 13.78
CA LEU A 274 44.88 -4.22 14.25
C LEU A 274 43.66 -4.69 13.45
N VAL A 275 43.77 -4.72 12.11
CA VAL A 275 42.69 -5.19 11.24
C VAL A 275 42.42 -6.68 11.49
N LYS A 276 43.47 -7.50 11.59
CA LYS A 276 43.32 -8.93 11.87
C LYS A 276 42.60 -9.18 13.20
N GLU A 277 42.98 -8.46 14.25
CA GLU A 277 42.35 -8.57 15.56
C GLU A 277 40.88 -8.12 15.52
N ALA A 278 40.59 -6.96 14.91
CA ALA A 278 39.24 -6.44 14.82
C ALA A 278 38.30 -7.38 14.04
N VAL A 279 38.76 -7.91 12.90
CA VAL A 279 37.97 -8.83 12.08
C VAL A 279 37.75 -10.17 12.81
N GLU A 280 38.76 -10.71 13.48
CA GLU A 280 38.62 -11.98 14.22
C GLU A 280 37.72 -11.82 15.46
N ASN A 281 37.75 -10.66 16.13
CA ASN A 281 36.84 -10.35 17.23
C ASN A 281 35.39 -10.33 16.76
N VAL A 282 35.09 -9.67 15.64
CA VAL A 282 33.74 -9.62 15.08
C VAL A 282 33.30 -10.98 14.54
N LYS A 283 34.21 -11.78 13.99
CA LYS A 283 33.94 -13.15 13.55
C LYS A 283 33.56 -14.07 14.71
N THR A 284 34.28 -13.99 15.82
CA THR A 284 34.10 -14.88 16.98
C THR A 284 32.96 -14.45 17.89
N ARG A 285 32.89 -13.16 18.21
CA ARG A 285 31.94 -12.60 19.18
C ARG A 285 30.69 -12.01 18.52
N GLY A 286 30.75 -11.69 17.23
CA GLY A 286 29.70 -10.93 16.55
C GLY A 286 29.76 -9.45 16.90
N PHE A 287 28.64 -8.77 16.71
CA PHE A 287 28.42 -7.37 17.07
C PHE A 287 27.01 -7.18 17.63
N VAL A 288 26.79 -6.08 18.36
CA VAL A 288 25.46 -5.75 18.88
C VAL A 288 24.56 -5.31 17.73
N ASN A 289 23.38 -5.93 17.59
CA ASN A 289 22.52 -5.80 16.43
C ASN A 289 21.70 -4.48 16.40
N TYR A 290 22.37 -3.35 16.64
CA TYR A 290 21.76 -2.02 16.63
C TYR A 290 21.05 -1.70 15.31
N TYR A 291 20.01 -0.89 15.40
CA TYR A 291 19.48 -0.18 14.25
C TYR A 291 20.46 0.93 13.87
N GLY A 292 20.99 0.87 12.64
CA GLY A 292 21.93 1.88 12.15
C GLY A 292 21.27 3.23 11.84
N PRO A 293 22.06 4.29 11.58
CA PRO A 293 21.57 5.65 11.29
C PRO A 293 20.54 5.72 10.16
N GLN A 294 20.62 4.81 9.18
CA GLN A 294 19.67 4.72 8.07
C GLN A 294 18.22 4.49 8.54
N ARG A 295 18.02 3.89 9.73
CA ARG A 295 16.70 3.65 10.31
C ARG A 295 16.04 4.92 10.84
N PHE A 296 16.84 5.90 11.25
CA PHE A 296 16.38 7.17 11.81
C PHE A 296 16.33 8.29 10.76
N GLY A 297 16.91 8.03 9.58
CA GLY A 297 17.01 9.00 8.48
C GLY A 297 18.29 9.83 8.57
N SER A 298 18.56 10.60 7.52
CA SER A 298 19.78 11.40 7.40
C SER A 298 19.61 12.87 7.84
N GLY A 299 18.48 13.21 8.47
CA GLY A 299 18.24 14.57 8.96
C GLY A 299 19.08 14.86 10.19
N SER A 300 19.74 16.02 10.22
CA SER A 300 20.52 16.46 11.40
C SER A 300 19.63 17.12 12.43
N CYS A 301 18.58 17.83 12.00
CA CYS A 301 17.69 18.56 12.90
C CYS A 301 16.60 17.67 13.52
N VAL A 302 15.85 16.95 12.68
CA VAL A 302 14.76 16.06 13.13
C VAL A 302 14.95 14.67 12.56
N GLN A 303 15.03 13.69 13.46
CA GLN A 303 15.07 12.28 13.13
C GLN A 303 13.67 11.66 13.09
N ALA A 304 13.53 10.56 12.36
CA ALA A 304 12.24 9.90 12.12
C ALA A 304 11.57 9.36 13.40
N ASP A 305 12.35 9.01 14.41
CA ASP A 305 11.88 8.56 15.72
C ASP A 305 11.14 9.67 16.48
N GLN A 306 11.56 10.93 16.36
CA GLN A 306 10.90 12.08 17.01
C GLN A 306 9.49 12.29 16.43
N ILE A 307 9.36 12.15 15.11
CA ILE A 307 8.07 12.16 14.43
C ILE A 307 7.22 10.96 14.89
N GLY A 308 7.83 9.78 15.00
CA GLY A 308 7.20 8.57 15.53
C GLY A 308 6.64 8.76 16.94
N LEU A 309 7.42 9.37 17.82
CA LEU A 309 7.01 9.70 19.18
C LEU A 309 5.80 10.65 19.20
N ALA A 310 5.85 11.72 18.40
CA ALA A 310 4.72 12.65 18.31
C ALA A 310 3.44 11.97 17.79
N LEU A 311 3.57 11.03 16.85
CA LEU A 311 2.45 10.21 16.34
C LEU A 311 1.90 9.25 17.40
N LEU A 312 2.76 8.58 18.17
CA LEU A 312 2.35 7.67 19.26
C LEU A 312 1.67 8.41 20.41
N LYS A 313 2.02 9.68 20.64
CA LYS A 313 1.36 10.58 21.60
C LYS A 313 0.07 11.22 21.04
N GLU A 314 -0.33 10.84 19.82
CA GLU A 314 -1.45 11.42 19.07
C GLU A 314 -1.39 12.95 18.90
N LYS A 315 -0.19 13.54 18.98
CA LYS A 315 0.06 14.97 18.73
C LYS A 315 0.23 15.21 17.23
N ILE A 316 -0.86 15.06 16.48
CA ILE A 316 -0.86 15.04 15.00
C ILE A 316 -0.37 16.37 14.39
N GLU A 317 -0.73 17.52 14.96
CA GLU A 317 -0.24 18.82 14.47
C GLU A 317 1.26 18.99 14.71
N ALA A 318 1.74 18.58 15.89
CA ALA A 318 3.16 18.62 16.22
C ALA A 318 3.98 17.69 15.30
N SER A 319 3.46 16.52 14.97
CA SER A 319 4.16 15.60 14.06
C SER A 319 4.27 16.16 12.63
N VAL A 320 3.27 16.92 12.15
CA VAL A 320 3.36 17.63 10.87
C VAL A 320 4.41 18.74 10.93
N LYS A 321 4.47 19.51 12.02
CA LYS A 321 5.51 20.55 12.22
C LYS A 321 6.91 19.93 12.23
N LEU A 322 7.10 18.82 12.96
CA LEU A 322 8.36 18.06 12.96
C LEU A 322 8.73 17.56 11.56
N PHE A 323 7.77 17.01 10.81
CA PHE A 323 7.99 16.54 9.44
C PHE A 323 8.47 17.66 8.48
N PHE A 324 7.97 18.88 8.66
CA PHE A 324 8.40 20.05 7.89
C PHE A 324 9.54 20.85 8.52
N THR A 325 10.21 20.33 9.55
CA THR A 325 11.38 21.01 10.11
C THR A 325 12.50 21.05 9.05
N PRO A 326 13.06 22.22 8.73
CA PRO A 326 14.13 22.37 7.75
C PRO A 326 15.47 21.88 8.32
N GLU A 327 16.35 21.42 7.43
CA GLU A 327 17.74 21.13 7.79
C GLU A 327 18.61 22.40 7.71
N ASP A 328 19.86 22.28 8.16
CA ASP A 328 20.88 23.32 8.02
C ASP A 328 21.32 23.43 6.55
N GLY A 329 20.69 24.36 5.83
CA GLY A 329 20.96 24.61 4.41
C GLY A 329 19.93 25.54 3.77
N ASP A 330 20.31 26.20 2.68
CA ASP A 330 19.48 27.19 1.97
C ASP A 330 18.89 26.67 0.63
N ASP A 331 18.70 25.35 0.53
CA ASP A 331 18.09 24.73 -0.65
C ASP A 331 16.58 25.01 -0.75
N LEU A 332 16.00 24.78 -1.94
CA LEU A 332 14.59 25.07 -2.22
C LEU A 332 13.62 24.34 -1.28
N GLN A 333 13.95 23.10 -0.88
CA GLN A 333 13.13 22.35 0.07
C GLN A 333 13.13 23.00 1.46
N ASN A 334 14.27 23.49 1.96
CA ASN A 334 14.35 24.10 3.28
C ASN A 334 13.68 25.47 3.27
N LYS A 335 13.77 26.24 2.16
CA LYS A 335 12.98 27.46 1.96
C LYS A 335 11.48 27.19 2.01
N ALA A 336 11.01 26.17 1.28
CA ALA A 336 9.60 25.78 1.28
C ALA A 336 9.09 25.34 2.65
N LYS A 337 9.91 24.56 3.38
CA LYS A 337 9.67 24.11 4.76
C LYS A 337 9.60 25.28 5.74
N ARG A 338 10.58 26.20 5.73
CA ARG A 338 10.59 27.43 6.56
C ARG A 338 9.37 28.28 6.29
N HIS A 339 9.05 28.49 5.01
CA HIS A 339 7.88 29.23 4.60
C HIS A 339 6.60 28.63 5.19
N PHE A 340 6.44 27.31 5.12
CA PHE A 340 5.25 26.63 5.67
C PHE A 340 5.13 26.82 7.18
N LEU A 341 6.23 26.68 7.92
CA LEU A 341 6.22 26.81 9.38
C LEU A 341 5.96 28.25 9.84
N LEU A 342 6.39 29.26 9.09
CA LEU A 342 6.19 30.67 9.41
C LEU A 342 4.79 31.18 9.06
N THR A 343 4.28 30.83 7.87
CA THR A 343 3.03 31.42 7.34
C THR A 343 1.82 30.50 7.48
N GLY A 344 2.04 29.19 7.66
CA GLY A 344 0.98 28.18 7.57
C GLY A 344 0.41 27.98 6.15
N ASN A 345 0.93 28.68 5.14
CA ASN A 345 0.38 28.66 3.78
C ASN A 345 0.91 27.46 2.97
N ALA A 346 0.13 26.37 2.97
CA ALA A 346 0.49 25.15 2.25
C ALA A 346 0.55 25.32 0.72
N LYS A 347 -0.21 26.25 0.12
CA LYS A 347 -0.26 26.46 -1.34
C LYS A 347 1.05 27.05 -1.86
N GLU A 348 1.53 28.11 -1.22
CA GLU A 348 2.79 28.76 -1.58
C GLU A 348 3.98 27.85 -1.30
N SER A 349 4.00 27.17 -0.15
CA SER A 349 5.03 26.18 0.14
C SER A 349 5.05 25.02 -0.84
N LEU A 350 3.89 24.58 -1.35
CA LEU A 350 3.82 23.54 -2.39
C LEU A 350 4.41 24.02 -3.73
N ALA A 351 4.26 25.30 -4.06
CA ALA A 351 4.85 25.89 -5.26
C ALA A 351 6.39 25.94 -5.16
N LEU A 352 6.93 26.24 -3.97
CA LEU A 352 8.36 26.24 -3.70
C LEU A 352 8.97 24.83 -3.59
N MET A 353 8.18 23.82 -3.18
CA MET A 353 8.67 22.48 -2.89
C MET A 353 9.13 21.73 -4.17
N PRO A 354 10.39 21.26 -4.26
CA PRO A 354 10.90 20.57 -5.44
C PRO A 354 10.13 19.30 -5.82
N ALA A 355 10.01 19.01 -7.12
CA ALA A 355 9.21 17.89 -7.62
C ALA A 355 9.65 16.51 -7.10
N TYR A 356 10.96 16.32 -6.88
CA TYR A 356 11.53 15.07 -6.35
C TYR A 356 11.20 14.82 -4.87
N LYS A 357 10.66 15.81 -4.15
CA LYS A 357 10.21 15.69 -2.75
C LYS A 357 8.75 15.24 -2.68
N ALA A 358 8.50 14.04 -3.18
CA ALA A 358 7.14 13.52 -3.36
C ALA A 358 6.33 13.47 -2.06
N ARG A 359 6.93 13.07 -0.93
CA ARG A 359 6.24 12.94 0.36
C ARG A 359 5.79 14.30 0.88
N GLU A 360 6.69 15.26 0.86
CA GLU A 360 6.46 16.63 1.30
C GLU A 360 5.38 17.29 0.44
N ARG A 361 5.40 17.06 -0.88
CA ARG A 361 4.37 17.56 -1.80
C ARG A 361 3.00 16.91 -1.57
N LEU A 362 2.92 15.60 -1.30
CA LEU A 362 1.66 14.92 -0.97
C LEU A 362 1.03 15.51 0.29
N MET A 363 1.84 15.67 1.35
CA MET A 363 1.42 16.26 2.61
C MET A 363 0.94 17.71 2.42
N LEU A 364 1.71 18.57 1.73
CA LEU A 364 1.31 19.96 1.46
C LEU A 364 0.03 20.06 0.60
N ARG A 365 -0.15 19.18 -0.38
CA ARG A 365 -1.39 19.12 -1.18
C ARG A 365 -2.61 18.81 -0.32
N ALA A 366 -2.48 17.86 0.60
CA ALA A 366 -3.55 17.51 1.53
C ALA A 366 -3.85 18.65 2.51
N LEU A 367 -2.81 19.28 3.08
CA LEU A 367 -2.96 20.44 3.97
C LEU A 367 -3.58 21.65 3.26
N HIS A 368 -3.25 21.88 1.98
CA HIS A 368 -3.91 22.92 1.19
C HIS A 368 -5.40 22.65 0.99
N ARG A 369 -5.78 21.38 0.77
CA ARG A 369 -7.17 20.97 0.50
C ARG A 369 -8.03 20.95 1.77
N TYR A 370 -7.48 20.49 2.88
CA TYR A 370 -8.24 20.20 4.11
C TYR A 370 -7.89 21.14 5.27
N GLY A 371 -6.98 22.10 5.06
CA GLY A 371 -6.49 23.02 6.09
C GLY A 371 -5.33 22.45 6.92
N SER A 372 -4.79 23.29 7.81
CA SER A 372 -3.66 22.94 8.71
C SER A 372 -4.09 22.64 10.15
N GLY A 373 -5.39 22.53 10.45
CA GLY A 373 -5.87 22.06 11.75
C GLY A 373 -5.79 20.53 11.88
N GLN A 374 -6.19 20.00 13.04
CA GLN A 374 -6.11 18.57 13.37
C GLN A 374 -6.62 17.61 12.27
N GLU A 375 -7.84 17.80 11.73
CA GLU A 375 -8.39 16.94 10.66
C GLU A 375 -7.56 17.05 9.37
N GLY A 376 -7.12 18.26 9.02
CA GLY A 376 -6.25 18.49 7.87
C GLY A 376 -4.90 17.80 8.00
N CYS A 377 -4.30 17.82 9.18
CA CYS A 377 -3.07 17.08 9.49
C CYS A 377 -3.28 15.56 9.45
N ILE A 378 -4.42 15.03 9.92
CA ILE A 378 -4.78 13.61 9.80
C ILE A 378 -4.87 13.22 8.31
N ARG A 379 -5.59 14.01 7.50
CA ARG A 379 -5.69 13.81 6.04
C ARG A 379 -4.32 13.93 5.36
N GLY A 380 -3.48 14.82 5.85
CA GLY A 380 -2.08 14.96 5.47
C GLY A 380 -1.32 13.65 5.63
N TRP A 381 -1.31 13.08 6.83
CA TRP A 381 -0.69 11.79 7.08
C TRP A 381 -1.30 10.67 6.24
N LEU A 382 -2.63 10.59 6.15
CA LEU A 382 -3.33 9.59 5.34
C LEU A 382 -3.00 9.66 3.84
N SER A 383 -2.53 10.82 3.35
CA SER A 383 -2.04 10.96 1.97
C SER A 383 -0.74 10.20 1.71
N LEU A 384 0.03 9.90 2.75
CA LEU A 384 1.26 9.12 2.64
C LEU A 384 0.95 7.61 2.61
N PRO A 385 1.72 6.82 1.84
CA PRO A 385 1.61 5.36 1.84
C PRO A 385 1.69 4.77 3.24
N HIS A 386 0.93 3.70 3.49
CA HIS A 386 0.85 3.05 4.80
C HIS A 386 2.23 2.64 5.35
N SER A 387 3.10 2.09 4.50
CA SER A 387 4.46 1.67 4.88
C SER A 387 5.31 2.83 5.41
N MET A 388 5.22 4.01 4.78
CA MET A 388 5.94 5.20 5.23
C MET A 388 5.41 5.74 6.56
N ARG A 389 4.09 5.66 6.78
CA ARG A 389 3.51 6.08 8.07
C ARG A 389 3.96 5.18 9.21
N VAL A 390 3.88 3.86 9.02
CA VAL A 390 4.33 2.87 10.01
C VAL A 390 5.84 3.00 10.27
N PHE A 391 6.63 3.37 9.25
CA PHE A 391 8.07 3.56 9.39
C PHE A 391 8.44 4.52 10.52
N TYR A 392 7.78 5.68 10.64
CA TYR A 392 8.07 6.64 11.73
C TYR A 392 7.85 6.04 13.12
N LEU A 393 6.74 5.32 13.32
CA LEU A 393 6.47 4.63 14.59
C LEU A 393 7.53 3.55 14.87
N HIS A 394 7.93 2.81 13.85
CA HIS A 394 8.98 1.81 13.99
C HIS A 394 10.36 2.42 14.25
N SER A 395 10.67 3.61 13.72
CA SER A 395 11.91 4.33 14.03
C SER A 395 11.98 4.69 15.52
N TYR A 396 10.86 5.10 16.13
CA TYR A 396 10.80 5.30 17.59
C TYR A 396 11.08 3.99 18.35
N CYS A 397 10.40 2.91 17.98
CA CYS A 397 10.60 1.61 18.63
C CYS A 397 12.06 1.12 18.48
N SER A 398 12.68 1.37 17.32
CA SER A 398 14.10 1.07 17.05
C SER A 398 15.04 1.85 17.96
N ARG A 399 14.73 3.11 18.29
CA ARG A 399 15.53 3.92 19.22
C ARG A 399 15.45 3.33 20.63
N VAL A 400 14.24 3.04 21.12
CA VAL A 400 14.05 2.43 22.44
C VAL A 400 14.77 1.09 22.53
N TRP A 401 14.74 0.29 21.46
CA TRP A 401 15.47 -0.98 21.40
C TRP A 401 17.00 -0.80 21.47
N ASN A 402 17.56 0.18 20.76
CA ASN A 402 19.00 0.49 20.84
C ASN A 402 19.39 0.88 22.27
N GLU A 403 18.61 1.75 22.91
CA GLU A 403 18.84 2.16 24.30
C GLU A 403 18.71 0.98 25.28
N ALA A 404 17.76 0.07 25.03
CA ALA A 404 17.54 -1.14 25.82
C ALA A 404 18.73 -2.11 25.70
N ALA A 405 19.22 -2.35 24.49
CA ALA A 405 20.38 -3.18 24.24
C ALA A 405 21.63 -2.64 24.94
N LYS A 406 21.84 -1.31 24.87
CA LYS A 406 22.91 -0.63 25.60
C LYS A 406 22.78 -0.83 27.11
N TYR A 407 21.58 -0.58 27.66
CA TYR A 407 21.31 -0.75 29.09
C TYR A 407 21.55 -2.21 29.55
N ARG A 408 21.05 -3.18 28.77
CA ARG A 408 21.20 -4.62 29.04
C ARG A 408 22.66 -5.03 29.14
N LEU A 409 23.49 -4.59 28.19
CA LEU A 409 24.92 -4.92 28.18
C LEU A 409 25.68 -4.23 29.32
N GLN A 410 25.32 -2.99 29.66
CA GLN A 410 25.97 -2.22 30.73
C GLN A 410 25.63 -2.71 32.14
N LYS A 411 24.38 -3.14 32.38
CA LYS A 411 23.91 -3.49 33.72
C LYS A 411 23.94 -4.98 34.04
N LEU A 412 23.64 -5.82 33.05
CA LEU A 412 23.50 -7.27 33.24
C LEU A 412 24.67 -8.05 32.61
N GLY A 413 25.61 -7.35 31.94
CA GLY A 413 26.85 -7.93 31.43
C GLY A 413 26.68 -8.83 30.20
N LEU A 414 27.71 -9.64 29.93
CA LEU A 414 27.83 -10.48 28.72
C LEU A 414 27.34 -11.92 28.89
N LYS A 415 26.75 -12.25 30.05
CA LYS A 415 26.11 -13.55 30.29
C LYS A 415 24.60 -13.41 30.19
N THR A 416 23.94 -14.51 29.88
CA THR A 416 22.50 -14.70 30.04
C THR A 416 22.15 -14.60 31.53
N VAL A 417 21.03 -13.95 31.82
CA VAL A 417 20.55 -13.79 33.20
C VAL A 417 19.08 -14.17 33.29
N HIS A 418 18.62 -14.51 34.49
CA HIS A 418 17.21 -14.72 34.79
C HIS A 418 16.35 -13.57 34.25
N GLY A 419 15.21 -13.93 33.65
CA GLY A 419 14.25 -12.99 33.08
C GLY A 419 14.58 -12.51 31.66
N ASP A 420 15.75 -12.85 31.09
CA ASP A 420 16.02 -12.61 29.67
C ASP A 420 15.05 -13.40 28.78
N LEU A 421 14.84 -12.92 27.56
CA LEU A 421 14.00 -13.59 26.58
C LEU A 421 14.86 -14.35 25.59
N VAL A 422 14.46 -15.58 25.26
CA VAL A 422 15.07 -16.42 24.22
C VAL A 422 13.97 -17.05 23.36
N TRP A 423 14.33 -17.50 22.15
CA TRP A 423 13.40 -18.32 21.36
C TRP A 423 13.21 -19.68 22.03
N ALA A 424 11.96 -20.12 22.19
CA ALA A 424 11.66 -21.44 22.71
C ALA A 424 12.25 -22.50 21.75
N ARG A 425 12.89 -23.54 22.32
CA ARG A 425 13.29 -24.70 21.53
C ARG A 425 12.01 -25.37 21.04
N CYS A 426 11.83 -25.49 19.72
CA CYS A 426 10.83 -26.40 19.19
C CYS A 426 11.20 -27.80 19.64
N GLU A 427 10.43 -28.39 20.55
CA GLU A 427 10.53 -29.82 20.83
C GLU A 427 10.29 -30.55 19.51
N THR A 428 11.34 -31.22 19.02
CA THR A 428 11.27 -32.10 17.85
C THR A 428 10.39 -33.29 18.20
N GLY A 429 9.07 -33.14 18.09
CA GLY A 429 8.18 -34.17 18.60
C GLY A 429 6.68 -33.96 18.43
N LEU A 430 6.16 -33.14 17.51
CA LEU A 430 4.78 -33.31 17.02
C LEU A 430 4.57 -32.57 15.70
N LYS A 431 4.62 -33.30 14.57
CA LYS A 431 4.06 -32.81 13.30
C LYS A 431 2.54 -32.83 13.44
N THR A 432 1.94 -31.70 13.80
CA THR A 432 0.51 -31.48 13.58
C THR A 432 0.33 -30.55 12.40
N THR A 433 -0.38 -31.09 11.41
CA THR A 433 -0.80 -30.48 10.16
C THR A 433 -1.77 -29.34 10.43
N THR A 434 -1.30 -28.09 10.38
CA THR A 434 -2.10 -26.92 10.03
C THR A 434 -1.14 -25.77 9.73
N GLU A 435 -1.11 -25.30 8.48
CA GLU A 435 -0.18 -24.28 7.96
C GLU A 435 -0.51 -22.85 8.42
N GLU A 436 -1.10 -22.68 9.59
CA GLU A 436 -1.39 -21.38 10.20
C GLU A 436 -0.80 -21.34 11.61
N LEU A 437 0.16 -20.42 11.83
CA LEU A 437 0.71 -19.99 13.13
C LEU A 437 1.93 -20.75 13.71
N ASN A 438 3.01 -20.93 12.94
CA ASN A 438 4.35 -21.01 13.54
C ASN A 438 4.84 -19.60 13.94
N ALA A 439 4.14 -18.96 14.89
CA ALA A 439 4.73 -17.80 15.57
C ALA A 439 5.78 -18.35 16.55
N PRO A 440 7.06 -17.95 16.43
CA PRO A 440 8.10 -18.46 17.30
C PRO A 440 7.76 -18.10 18.75
N GLN A 441 7.55 -19.13 19.57
CA GLN A 441 7.21 -18.98 20.98
C GLN A 441 8.42 -18.40 21.73
N VAL A 442 8.18 -17.43 22.61
CA VAL A 442 9.23 -16.79 23.42
C VAL A 442 9.23 -17.40 24.81
N HIS A 443 10.42 -17.81 25.25
CA HIS A 443 10.71 -18.37 26.57
C HIS A 443 11.42 -17.33 27.43
N VAL A 444 11.12 -17.31 28.73
CA VAL A 444 11.77 -16.45 29.72
C VAL A 444 12.77 -17.31 30.48
N VAL A 445 14.05 -16.90 30.49
CA VAL A 445 15.12 -17.66 31.15
C VAL A 445 14.87 -17.73 32.65
N THR A 446 14.85 -18.95 33.17
CA THR A 446 14.64 -19.25 34.60
C THR A 446 15.95 -19.21 35.40
N SER A 447 15.85 -19.14 36.72
CA SER A 447 17.03 -19.07 37.61
C SER A 447 17.84 -20.37 37.62
N GLU A 448 17.24 -21.48 37.23
CA GLU A 448 17.90 -22.79 37.08
C GLU A 448 18.72 -22.83 35.80
N GLU A 449 18.12 -22.40 34.68
CA GLU A 449 18.78 -22.32 33.36
C GLU A 449 19.96 -21.34 33.33
N GLU A 450 19.91 -20.27 34.14
CA GLU A 450 21.04 -19.35 34.35
C GLU A 450 22.22 -20.03 35.05
N LYS A 451 21.95 -20.85 36.08
CA LYS A 451 23.02 -21.55 36.83
C LYS A 451 23.68 -22.63 35.99
N ASP A 452 22.87 -23.30 35.16
CA ASP A 452 23.31 -24.38 34.28
C ASP A 452 23.90 -23.88 32.95
N ASP A 453 23.96 -22.55 32.74
CA ASP A 453 24.49 -21.88 31.52
C ASP A 453 23.89 -22.46 30.23
N VAL A 454 22.59 -22.78 30.26
CA VAL A 454 21.89 -23.51 29.19
C VAL A 454 21.82 -22.68 27.90
N PHE A 455 21.70 -21.37 28.05
CA PHE A 455 21.58 -20.40 26.97
C PHE A 455 22.77 -19.47 26.96
N SER A 456 23.22 -19.10 25.77
CA SER A 456 24.30 -18.13 25.55
C SER A 456 23.75 -16.77 25.11
N LEU A 457 24.57 -15.72 25.24
CA LEU A 457 24.15 -14.33 24.93
C LEU A 457 23.66 -14.14 23.48
N ASP A 458 24.16 -14.93 22.53
CA ASP A 458 23.74 -14.88 21.13
C ASP A 458 22.32 -15.42 20.88
N GLN A 459 21.74 -16.12 21.86
CA GLN A 459 20.35 -16.57 21.82
C GLN A 459 19.38 -15.56 22.46
N VAL A 460 19.90 -14.54 23.15
CA VAL A 460 19.09 -13.51 23.80
C VAL A 460 18.43 -12.62 22.76
N ILE A 461 17.11 -12.45 22.91
CA ILE A 461 16.29 -11.55 22.11
C ILE A 461 15.75 -10.43 22.98
N LEU A 462 15.61 -9.25 22.38
CA LEU A 462 14.98 -8.10 23.01
C LEU A 462 13.71 -7.70 22.26
N PRO A 463 12.63 -7.33 22.97
CA PRO A 463 11.40 -6.90 22.34
C PRO A 463 11.52 -5.48 21.79
N MET A 464 11.01 -5.29 20.58
CA MET A 464 10.65 -3.97 20.07
C MET A 464 9.32 -3.56 20.72
N PRO A 465 9.21 -2.38 21.34
CA PRO A 465 7.97 -1.96 21.99
C PRO A 465 6.76 -2.07 21.07
N GLY A 466 5.67 -2.62 21.60
CA GLY A 466 4.44 -2.88 20.85
C GLY A 466 3.35 -3.46 21.73
N ASN A 467 2.17 -3.71 21.17
CA ASN A 467 1.01 -4.20 21.93
C ASN A 467 0.85 -5.72 21.98
N SER A 468 1.77 -6.49 21.39
CA SER A 468 1.73 -7.96 21.35
C SER A 468 3.06 -8.61 21.79
N VAL A 469 3.97 -7.83 22.39
CA VAL A 469 5.26 -8.32 22.88
C VAL A 469 5.24 -8.57 24.38
N LYS A 470 5.99 -9.58 24.80
CA LYS A 470 6.36 -9.83 26.19
C LYS A 470 7.64 -9.04 26.50
N TYR A 471 7.71 -8.49 27.71
CA TYR A 471 8.91 -7.82 28.20
C TYR A 471 9.72 -8.77 29.10
N PRO A 472 11.04 -8.58 29.20
CA PRO A 472 11.90 -9.35 30.12
C PRO A 472 11.44 -9.24 31.57
N GLU A 473 11.56 -10.32 32.35
CA GLU A 473 11.16 -10.38 33.76
C GLU A 473 12.34 -10.04 34.70
N ASN A 474 13.11 -9.02 34.34
CA ASN A 474 14.28 -8.54 35.09
C ASN A 474 14.36 -7.01 35.09
N LEU A 475 15.51 -6.46 35.52
CA LEU A 475 15.74 -5.01 35.55
C LEU A 475 15.48 -4.31 34.21
N LEU A 476 15.63 -5.03 33.09
CA LEU A 476 15.34 -4.49 31.75
C LEU A 476 13.84 -4.27 31.53
N GLY A 477 12.98 -5.15 32.06
CA GLY A 477 11.53 -4.99 31.98
C GLY A 477 11.03 -3.72 32.67
N GLN A 478 11.54 -3.46 33.87
CA GLN A 478 11.26 -2.21 34.61
C GLN A 478 11.79 -1.00 33.84
N TRP A 479 13.01 -1.09 33.31
CA TRP A 479 13.60 -0.04 32.49
C TRP A 479 12.72 0.31 31.27
N TYR A 480 12.12 -0.67 30.58
CA TYR A 480 11.20 -0.40 29.46
C TYR A 480 9.99 0.42 29.91
N GLN A 481 9.40 0.09 31.06
CA GLN A 481 8.25 0.81 31.61
C GLN A 481 8.63 2.25 31.94
N ASP A 482 9.73 2.46 32.66
CA ASP A 482 10.22 3.78 33.05
C ASP A 482 10.56 4.62 31.82
N ARG A 483 11.24 4.02 30.83
CA ARG A 483 11.67 4.72 29.62
C ARG A 483 10.50 5.16 28.76
N LEU A 484 9.46 4.32 28.62
CA LEU A 484 8.22 4.68 27.94
C LEU A 484 7.44 5.73 28.74
N ALA A 485 7.41 5.65 30.06
CA ALA A 485 6.78 6.64 30.92
C ALA A 485 7.44 8.03 30.79
N GLN A 486 8.77 8.09 30.73
CA GLN A 486 9.53 9.33 30.50
C GLN A 486 9.14 10.03 29.19
N ASP A 487 8.86 9.26 28.13
CA ASP A 487 8.40 9.79 26.85
C ASP A 487 6.89 10.14 26.84
N GLY A 488 6.17 9.86 27.93
CA GLY A 488 4.72 10.04 28.06
C GLY A 488 3.92 8.94 27.36
N LEU A 489 4.49 7.75 27.21
CA LEU A 489 3.89 6.57 26.58
C LEU A 489 3.53 5.46 27.57
N GLY A 490 3.53 5.71 28.88
CA GLY A 490 3.23 4.69 29.89
C GLY A 490 1.87 3.97 29.71
N SER A 491 0.86 4.68 29.19
CA SER A 491 -0.46 4.12 28.86
C SER A 491 -0.67 3.90 27.35
N CYS A 492 0.40 3.93 26.55
CA CYS A 492 0.30 3.82 25.09
C CYS A 492 -0.11 2.40 24.68
N ARG A 493 -1.15 2.32 23.83
CA ARG A 493 -1.62 1.04 23.25
C ARG A 493 -0.90 0.65 21.97
N PHE A 494 0.11 1.43 21.55
CA PHE A 494 0.81 1.27 20.27
C PHE A 494 -0.16 1.17 19.07
N ARG A 495 -1.26 1.92 19.16
CA ARG A 495 -2.29 2.07 18.13
C ARG A 495 -2.55 3.55 17.95
N VAL A 496 -2.47 4.02 16.70
CA VAL A 496 -2.81 5.40 16.33
C VAL A 496 -4.08 5.33 15.50
N THR A 497 -5.22 5.38 16.20
CA THR A 497 -6.55 5.17 15.60
C THR A 497 -6.85 6.14 14.45
N PRO A 498 -6.56 7.46 14.56
CA PRO A 498 -6.82 8.41 13.48
C PRO A 498 -6.10 8.05 12.18
N LEU A 499 -4.94 7.39 12.28
CA LEU A 499 -4.13 6.99 11.14
C LEU A 499 -4.29 5.50 10.77
N LYS A 500 -5.14 4.75 11.47
CA LYS A 500 -5.32 3.30 11.30
C LYS A 500 -4.00 2.52 11.39
N LEU A 501 -3.10 2.96 12.27
CA LEU A 501 -1.80 2.31 12.47
C LEU A 501 -1.84 1.43 13.71
N ASN A 502 -1.26 0.23 13.58
CA ASN A 502 -1.09 -0.73 14.67
C ASN A 502 0.35 -1.21 14.69
N VAL A 503 0.99 -1.14 15.85
CA VAL A 503 2.36 -1.63 16.06
C VAL A 503 2.30 -2.80 17.04
N PRO A 504 2.27 -4.05 16.54
CA PRO A 504 2.27 -5.24 17.40
C PRO A 504 3.58 -5.41 18.17
N GLY A 505 4.67 -4.85 17.66
CA GLY A 505 6.02 -5.14 18.12
C GLY A 505 6.53 -6.45 17.53
N CYS A 506 7.80 -6.73 17.77
CA CYS A 506 8.48 -7.96 17.35
C CYS A 506 9.66 -8.23 18.27
N TYR A 507 10.33 -9.37 18.11
CA TYR A 507 11.55 -9.66 18.84
C TYR A 507 12.75 -9.60 17.90
N ARG A 508 13.89 -9.18 18.43
CA ARG A 508 15.12 -9.02 17.67
C ARG A 508 16.30 -9.58 18.48
N PRO A 509 17.17 -10.40 17.87
CA PRO A 509 18.40 -10.86 18.52
C PRO A 509 19.28 -9.71 18.98
N LEU A 510 19.80 -9.80 20.19
CA LEU A 510 20.71 -8.80 20.77
C LEU A 510 22.03 -8.74 19.99
N LEU A 511 22.59 -9.90 19.65
CA LEU A 511 23.81 -10.03 18.88
C LEU A 511 23.52 -10.52 17.46
N ALA A 512 24.37 -10.12 16.52
CA ALA A 512 24.42 -10.65 15.18
C ALA A 512 25.86 -11.11 14.87
N LYS A 513 26.00 -12.26 14.22
CA LYS A 513 27.29 -12.83 13.83
C LYS A 513 27.38 -12.84 12.30
N PRO A 514 28.38 -12.19 11.69
CA PRO A 514 28.58 -12.31 10.25
C PRO A 514 29.04 -13.71 9.88
N GLN A 515 28.57 -14.21 8.74
CA GLN A 515 28.98 -15.50 8.18
C GLN A 515 29.95 -15.26 7.01
N ASN A 516 30.78 -16.27 6.71
CA ASN A 516 31.68 -16.27 5.55
C ASN A 516 32.59 -15.04 5.43
N ILE A 517 33.07 -14.52 6.56
CA ILE A 517 33.92 -13.32 6.56
C ILE A 517 35.28 -13.60 5.92
N THR A 518 35.62 -12.83 4.90
CA THR A 518 36.92 -12.86 4.23
C THR A 518 37.41 -11.43 4.04
N TYR A 519 38.71 -11.21 4.16
CA TYR A 519 39.28 -9.88 4.03
C TYR A 519 40.64 -9.89 3.33
N SER A 520 40.97 -8.79 2.67
CA SER A 520 42.29 -8.52 2.12
C SER A 520 42.68 -7.07 2.36
N LEU A 521 43.88 -6.86 2.91
CA LEU A 521 44.43 -5.54 3.19
C LEU A 521 45.45 -5.18 2.11
N ARG A 522 45.28 -4.01 1.51
CA ARG A 522 46.30 -3.37 0.66
C ARG A 522 46.91 -2.23 1.44
N THR A 523 48.23 -2.19 1.53
CA THR A 523 49.01 -1.19 2.30
C THR A 523 49.80 -0.22 1.43
N ALA A 524 49.77 -0.36 0.10
CA ALA A 524 50.49 0.52 -0.82
C ALA A 524 49.76 1.86 -1.00
N GLU A 525 50.50 2.98 -0.91
CA GLU A 525 50.14 4.41 -1.08
C GLU A 525 48.83 4.89 -0.42
N GLU A 526 47.69 4.25 -0.72
CA GLU A 526 46.38 4.44 -0.10
C GLU A 526 45.92 3.13 0.56
N PRO A 527 46.05 2.97 1.89
CA PRO A 527 45.67 1.74 2.55
C PRO A 527 44.16 1.48 2.46
N SER A 528 43.80 0.29 1.97
CA SER A 528 42.40 -0.11 1.74
C SER A 528 42.14 -1.54 2.21
N LEU A 529 40.96 -1.79 2.77
CA LEU A 529 40.51 -3.09 3.24
C LEU A 529 39.31 -3.52 2.41
N SER A 530 39.50 -4.59 1.64
CA SER A 530 38.38 -5.30 1.02
C SER A 530 37.85 -6.31 2.03
N LEU A 531 36.55 -6.29 2.27
CA LEU A 531 35.87 -7.11 3.28
C LEU A 531 34.59 -7.67 2.67
N THR A 532 34.45 -8.99 2.75
CA THR A 532 33.29 -9.73 2.25
C THR A 532 32.68 -10.55 3.38
N PHE A 533 31.35 -10.49 3.55
CA PHE A 533 30.62 -11.26 4.56
C PHE A 533 29.12 -11.32 4.27
N ASP A 534 28.45 -12.29 4.89
CA ASP A 534 27.00 -12.43 4.89
C ASP A 534 26.40 -11.95 6.22
N LEU A 535 25.26 -11.26 6.15
CA LEU A 535 24.44 -10.93 7.31
C LEU A 535 23.00 -11.41 7.12
N ASP A 536 22.40 -11.88 8.20
CA ASP A 536 20.98 -12.20 8.24
C ASP A 536 20.09 -10.98 7.94
N ALA A 537 18.84 -11.26 7.57
CA ALA A 537 17.85 -10.23 7.29
C ALA A 537 17.66 -9.32 8.52
N SER A 538 17.45 -8.03 8.25
CA SER A 538 17.31 -6.98 9.28
C SER A 538 18.57 -6.63 10.07
N CYS A 539 19.75 -7.14 9.68
CA CYS A 539 21.05 -6.66 10.20
C CYS A 539 21.60 -5.52 9.33
N TYR A 540 22.45 -4.66 9.92
CA TYR A 540 23.01 -3.48 9.26
C TYR A 540 24.53 -3.64 9.06
N ALA A 541 24.97 -3.64 7.81
CA ALA A 541 26.41 -3.72 7.49
C ALA A 541 27.20 -2.54 8.07
N THR A 542 26.60 -1.35 8.16
CA THR A 542 27.23 -0.20 8.82
C THR A 542 27.52 -0.45 10.29
N VAL A 543 26.66 -1.16 11.01
CA VAL A 543 26.89 -1.47 12.43
C VAL A 543 28.01 -2.49 12.59
N CYS A 544 28.03 -3.53 11.74
CA CYS A 544 29.14 -4.48 11.66
C CYS A 544 30.48 -3.75 11.40
N LEU A 545 30.49 -2.85 10.40
CA LEU A 545 31.66 -2.03 10.11
C LEU A 545 32.03 -1.08 11.26
N GLY A 546 31.05 -0.54 11.98
CA GLY A 546 31.27 0.31 13.15
C GLY A 546 32.08 -0.41 14.23
N GLU A 547 31.76 -1.68 14.47
CA GLU A 547 32.49 -2.54 15.40
C GLU A 547 33.93 -2.79 14.91
N ILE A 548 34.11 -3.14 13.62
CA ILE A 548 35.45 -3.39 13.04
C ILE A 548 36.31 -2.11 13.05
N MET A 549 35.72 -0.96 12.73
CA MET A 549 36.43 0.32 12.62
C MET A 549 36.52 1.07 13.95
N ASN A 550 35.92 0.53 15.02
CA ASN A 550 35.75 1.20 16.31
C ASN A 550 35.23 2.65 16.17
N ARG A 551 34.24 2.85 15.29
CA ARG A 551 33.55 4.14 15.16
C ARG A 551 32.24 4.06 15.95
N ASN A 552 32.06 4.98 16.90
CA ASN A 552 30.77 5.20 17.53
C ASN A 552 29.76 5.63 16.45
N LEU A 553 28.95 4.68 15.99
CA LEU A 553 27.84 4.91 15.06
C LEU A 553 26.48 5.03 15.78
N SER A 554 26.49 4.94 17.12
CA SER A 554 25.32 5.01 18.00
C SER A 554 25.13 6.38 18.60
#